data_AF-A0A2E7TG06-F1
#
_entry.id   AF-A0A2E7TG06-F1
#
_cell.length_a   1.000
_cell.length_b   1.000
_cell.length_c   1.000
_cell.angle_alpha   90.00
_cell.angle_beta   90.00
_cell.angle_gamma   90.00
#
_symmetry.space_group_name_H-M   'P 1'
#
loop_
_entity.id
_entity.type
_entity.pdbx_description
1 polymer ?
#
loop_
_entity_poly.entity_id
_entity_poly.type
_entity_poly.pdbx_seq_one_letter_code
_entity_poly.pdbx_strand_id
1 'polypeptide(L)'
;MKRLLIASSLIFTVGHSQGDIYPVETSYGGGIGFGNMYLIMSQVPGGEVLDSLGFDADELDTRPMVFYGGEGFAQMTGPWRLGGYAGIGSAQVSNVYNVVLFANRDGVDQYQAPAANAGDKGDKLYNFTDNLSVKAKVNILLGAMTAEYVFPIYRDLEVMAGALMGVGTYTLSI
;
A
#
# COMPACT_ATOMS: atom_id res chain seq x y z
N MET A 1 -61.81 -21.94 23.71
CA MET A 1 -60.67 -22.28 24.60
C MET A 1 -59.43 -22.76 23.85
N LYS A 2 -59.49 -23.82 23.02
CA LYS A 2 -58.33 -24.31 22.23
C LYS A 2 -57.59 -23.23 21.41
N ARG A 3 -58.33 -22.35 20.71
CA ARG A 3 -57.74 -21.29 19.87
C ARG A 3 -56.99 -20.22 20.66
N LEU A 4 -57.48 -19.91 21.87
CA LEU A 4 -56.85 -18.95 22.79
C LEU A 4 -55.54 -19.51 23.37
N LEU A 5 -55.54 -20.81 23.71
CA LEU A 5 -54.33 -21.52 24.14
C LEU A 5 -53.26 -21.56 23.05
N ILE A 6 -53.66 -21.84 21.80
CA ILE A 6 -52.73 -21.86 20.66
C ILE A 6 -52.16 -20.46 20.40
N ALA A 7 -53.00 -19.43 20.43
CA ALA A 7 -52.55 -18.05 20.26
C ALA A 7 -51.59 -17.61 21.37
N SER A 8 -51.89 -17.96 22.63
CA SER A 8 -51.01 -17.71 23.77
C SER A 8 -49.67 -18.43 23.63
N SER A 9 -49.66 -19.70 23.23
CA SER A 9 -48.40 -20.44 23.03
C SER A 9 -47.57 -19.84 21.89
N LEU A 10 -48.21 -19.37 20.82
CA LEU A 10 -47.52 -18.75 19.69
C LEU A 10 -46.86 -17.43 20.11
N ILE A 11 -47.57 -16.62 20.91
CA ILE A 11 -47.06 -15.35 21.45
C ILE A 11 -45.84 -15.59 22.35
N PHE A 12 -45.86 -16.63 23.19
CA PHE A 12 -44.71 -17.00 24.03
C PHE A 12 -43.52 -17.53 23.20
N THR A 13 -43.75 -18.21 22.08
CA THR A 13 -42.67 -18.65 21.18
C THR A 13 -42.08 -17.54 20.33
N VAL A 14 -42.83 -16.47 20.06
CA VAL A 14 -42.37 -15.30 19.28
C VAL A 14 -41.76 -14.22 20.19
N GLY A 15 -42.12 -14.19 21.48
CA GLY A 15 -41.71 -13.17 22.46
C GLY A 15 -40.28 -13.29 22.99
N HIS A 16 -39.53 -14.33 22.63
CA HIS A 16 -38.15 -14.50 23.09
C HIS A 16 -37.22 -14.82 21.92
N SER A 17 -36.92 -13.78 21.14
CA SER A 17 -35.60 -13.64 20.52
C SER A 17 -34.57 -13.51 21.65
N GLN A 18 -34.24 -14.63 22.30
CA GLN A 18 -33.00 -14.77 23.06
C GLN A 18 -31.86 -14.82 22.04
N GLY A 19 -31.43 -13.64 21.62
CA GLY A 19 -30.06 -13.47 21.17
C GLY A 19 -29.53 -12.39 22.08
N ASP A 20 -28.75 -12.76 23.09
CA ASP A 20 -27.87 -11.79 23.73
C ASP A 20 -27.18 -11.03 22.61
N ILE A 21 -27.51 -9.75 22.52
CA ILE A 21 -26.90 -8.83 21.57
C ILE A 21 -25.42 -8.84 21.95
N TYR A 22 -24.57 -9.23 21.01
CA TYR A 22 -23.14 -8.93 20.94
C TYR A 22 -22.53 -8.18 22.14
N PRO A 23 -21.35 -8.64 22.57
CA PRO A 23 -21.12 -9.44 23.77
C PRO A 23 -21.44 -8.71 25.08
N VAL A 24 -21.79 -9.47 26.12
CA VAL A 24 -22.07 -9.00 27.49
C VAL A 24 -20.82 -8.61 28.30
N GLU A 25 -19.63 -8.74 27.72
CA GLU A 25 -18.35 -8.41 28.36
C GLU A 25 -17.72 -7.18 27.68
N THR A 26 -17.36 -6.16 28.47
CA THR A 26 -16.86 -4.86 27.99
C THR A 26 -15.40 -4.87 27.52
N SER A 27 -14.73 -6.02 27.60
CA SER A 27 -13.32 -6.17 27.27
C SER A 27 -13.02 -7.59 26.79
N TYR A 28 -12.87 -7.77 25.48
CA TYR A 28 -12.25 -8.98 24.90
C TYR A 28 -10.76 -8.75 24.69
N GLY A 29 -9.95 -9.75 25.05
CA GLY A 29 -8.56 -9.83 24.62
C GLY A 29 -8.53 -10.07 23.11
N GLY A 30 -7.85 -9.20 22.37
CA GLY A 30 -7.81 -9.31 20.92
C GLY A 30 -6.85 -10.39 20.43
N GLY A 31 -7.06 -10.82 19.19
CA GLY A 31 -6.24 -11.82 18.52
C GLY A 31 -4.99 -11.22 17.89
N ILE A 32 -3.95 -12.05 17.75
CA ILE A 32 -2.80 -11.78 16.89
C ILE A 32 -2.96 -12.55 15.59
N GLY A 33 -2.68 -11.89 14.47
CA GLY A 33 -2.84 -12.41 13.12
C GLY A 33 -1.68 -12.00 12.22
N PHE A 34 -1.62 -12.61 11.05
CA PHE A 34 -0.76 -12.18 9.96
C PHE A 34 -1.64 -11.79 8.78
N GLY A 35 -1.41 -10.62 8.21
CA GLY A 35 -2.26 -10.02 7.20
C GLY A 35 -1.48 -9.23 6.16
N ASN A 36 -2.06 -9.14 4.97
CA ASN A 36 -1.55 -8.31 3.89
C ASN A 36 -2.31 -6.99 3.89
N MET A 37 -1.59 -5.87 3.91
CA MET A 37 -2.16 -4.54 3.74
C MET A 37 -1.74 -3.99 2.38
N TYR A 38 -2.65 -3.37 1.65
CA TYR A 38 -2.38 -2.73 0.36
C TYR A 38 -2.36 -1.22 0.54
N LEU A 39 -1.23 -0.59 0.25
CA LEU A 39 -1.05 0.85 0.34
C LEU A 39 -0.96 1.44 -1.07
N ILE A 40 -1.87 2.36 -1.39
CA ILE A 40 -1.80 3.23 -2.57
C ILE A 40 -1.33 4.59 -2.08
N MET A 41 -0.24 5.09 -2.64
CA MET A 41 0.40 6.33 -2.18
C MET A 41 0.29 7.36 -3.29
N SER A 42 -0.35 8.50 -3.02
CA SER A 42 -0.41 9.61 -3.97
C SER A 42 0.97 10.21 -4.32
N GLN A 43 1.99 9.91 -3.51
CA GLN A 43 3.37 10.31 -3.77
C GLN A 43 4.32 9.28 -3.17
N VAL A 44 5.28 8.82 -3.97
CA VAL A 44 6.30 7.87 -3.52
C VAL A 44 7.43 8.61 -2.82
N PRO A 45 7.86 8.16 -1.62
CA PRO A 45 9.03 8.71 -0.96
C PRO A 45 10.27 8.61 -1.85
N GLY A 46 10.91 9.74 -2.15
CA GLY A 46 12.04 9.80 -3.07
C GLY A 46 11.67 9.79 -4.55
N GLY A 47 10.40 10.03 -4.92
CA GLY A 47 9.93 10.13 -6.30
C GLY A 47 10.75 11.11 -7.15
N GLU A 48 10.98 12.33 -6.66
CA GLU A 48 11.81 13.32 -7.38
C GLU A 48 13.24 12.82 -7.67
N VAL A 49 13.82 12.02 -6.76
CA VAL A 49 15.14 11.43 -6.96
C VAL A 49 15.09 10.34 -8.02
N LEU A 50 14.05 9.50 -8.00
CA LEU A 50 13.80 8.48 -9.02
C LEU A 50 13.63 9.12 -10.41
N ASP A 51 12.82 10.17 -10.51
CA ASP A 51 12.59 10.90 -11.76
C ASP A 51 13.88 11.56 -12.27
N SER A 52 14.69 12.14 -11.38
CA SER A 52 15.99 12.72 -11.75
C SER A 52 16.98 11.68 -12.28
N LEU A 53 16.83 10.41 -11.90
CA LEU A 53 17.62 9.28 -12.38
C LEU A 53 17.03 8.62 -13.64
N GLY A 54 15.90 9.16 -14.15
CA GLY A 54 15.22 8.71 -15.36
C GLY A 54 14.20 7.60 -15.15
N PHE A 55 13.89 7.22 -13.91
CA PHE A 55 12.79 6.31 -13.62
C PHE A 55 11.45 7.03 -13.74
N ASP A 56 10.39 6.28 -13.98
CA ASP A 56 9.02 6.78 -13.90
C ASP A 56 8.46 6.48 -12.50
N ALA A 57 8.53 7.45 -11.58
CA ALA A 57 8.02 7.26 -10.23
C ALA A 57 6.49 7.09 -10.17
N ASP A 58 5.75 7.56 -11.18
CA ASP A 58 4.28 7.44 -11.24
C ASP A 58 3.84 5.97 -11.42
N GLU A 59 4.68 5.14 -12.04
CA GLU A 59 4.44 3.69 -12.15
C GLU A 59 4.34 3.03 -10.75
N LEU A 60 4.99 3.61 -9.74
CA LEU A 60 4.94 3.13 -8.35
C LEU A 60 3.69 3.61 -7.59
N ASP A 61 3.00 4.66 -8.05
CA ASP A 61 1.71 5.11 -7.48
C ASP A 61 0.57 4.19 -7.95
N THR A 62 0.55 3.86 -9.25
CA THR A 62 -0.52 3.04 -9.84
C THR A 62 -0.59 1.59 -9.33
N ARG A 63 0.48 1.11 -8.68
CA ARG A 63 0.59 -0.27 -8.19
C ARG A 63 0.55 -0.29 -6.65
N PRO A 64 -0.49 -0.88 -6.02
CA PRO A 64 -0.57 -0.91 -4.57
C PRO A 64 0.63 -1.68 -3.99
N MET A 65 1.35 -1.02 -3.08
CA MET A 65 2.42 -1.64 -2.32
C MET A 65 1.80 -2.62 -1.32
N VAL A 66 2.22 -3.88 -1.40
CA VAL A 66 1.74 -4.93 -0.49
C VAL A 66 2.66 -4.98 0.71
N PHE A 67 2.10 -4.71 1.89
CA PHE A 67 2.74 -4.91 3.18
C PHE A 67 2.39 -6.29 3.71
N TYR A 68 3.42 -7.02 4.12
CA TYR A 68 3.30 -8.30 4.81
C TYR A 68 3.67 -8.06 6.28
N GLY A 69 2.74 -8.34 7.17
CA GLY A 69 2.91 -7.96 8.57
C GLY A 69 2.01 -8.70 9.54
N GLY A 70 2.34 -8.54 10.82
CA GLY A 70 1.50 -8.95 11.91
C GLY A 70 0.48 -7.87 12.24
N GLU A 71 -0.76 -8.28 12.43
CA GLU A 71 -1.80 -7.48 13.07
C GLU A 71 -2.07 -8.01 14.47
N GLY A 72 -2.43 -7.13 15.40
CA GLY A 72 -2.80 -7.52 16.74
C GLY A 72 -3.80 -6.56 17.33
N PHE A 73 -4.91 -7.07 17.84
CA PHE A 73 -5.88 -6.25 18.56
C PHE A 73 -5.56 -6.30 20.05
N ALA A 74 -5.28 -5.14 20.66
CA ALA A 74 -4.94 -5.07 22.06
C ALA A 74 -6.20 -5.11 22.94
N GLN A 75 -7.26 -4.44 22.50
CA GLN A 75 -8.49 -4.33 23.27
C GLN A 75 -9.68 -4.05 22.37
N MET A 76 -10.77 -4.77 22.62
CA MET A 76 -12.09 -4.48 22.06
C MET A 76 -12.97 -3.97 23.21
N THR A 77 -13.37 -2.69 23.17
CA THR A 77 -14.23 -2.08 24.19
C THR A 77 -15.50 -1.54 23.55
N GLY A 78 -16.61 -2.26 23.77
CA GLY A 78 -17.87 -1.99 23.05
C GLY A 78 -17.65 -2.01 21.53
N PRO A 79 -18.11 -0.99 20.78
CA PRO A 79 -17.92 -0.92 19.33
C PRO A 79 -16.51 -0.49 18.90
N TRP A 80 -15.60 -0.14 19.83
CA TRP A 80 -14.25 0.30 19.50
C TRP A 80 -13.26 -0.86 19.51
N ARG A 81 -12.44 -0.94 18.46
CA ARG A 81 -11.31 -1.87 18.34
C ARG A 81 -10.02 -1.08 18.24
N LEU A 82 -9.09 -1.39 19.13
CA LEU A 82 -7.75 -0.83 19.13
C LEU A 82 -6.77 -1.94 18.79
N GLY A 83 -5.98 -1.72 17.74
CA GLY A 83 -4.99 -2.67 17.27
C GLY A 83 -3.68 -2.03 16.90
N GLY A 84 -2.75 -2.88 16.51
CA GLY A 84 -1.46 -2.53 15.95
C GLY A 84 -1.21 -3.34 14.69
N TYR A 85 -0.45 -2.75 13.78
CA TYR A 85 0.07 -3.41 12.59
C TYR A 85 1.57 -3.17 12.50
N ALA A 86 2.34 -4.21 12.25
CA ALA A 86 3.77 -4.10 11.98
C ALA A 86 4.12 -4.95 10.76
N GLY A 87 4.65 -4.32 9.71
CA GLY A 87 4.89 -5.02 8.46
C GLY A 87 5.94 -4.37 7.57
N ILE A 88 6.32 -5.10 6.53
CA ILE A 88 7.24 -4.66 5.49
C ILE A 88 6.55 -4.67 4.13
N GLY A 89 6.64 -3.55 3.42
CA GLY A 89 6.18 -3.39 2.05
C GLY A 89 7.35 -3.09 1.12
N SER A 90 7.26 -3.55 -0.13
CA SER A 90 8.25 -3.18 -1.14
C SER A 90 7.62 -2.96 -2.51
N ALA A 91 8.13 -1.97 -3.23
CA ALA A 91 7.79 -1.69 -4.62
C ALA A 91 9.08 -1.52 -5.45
N GLN A 92 8.99 -1.75 -6.75
CA GLN A 92 10.12 -1.66 -7.67
C GLN A 92 9.73 -1.04 -8.99
N VAL A 93 10.63 -0.24 -9.54
CA VAL A 93 10.54 0.35 -10.88
C VAL A 93 11.82 0.02 -11.64
N SER A 94 11.73 -0.19 -12.94
CA SER A 94 12.88 -0.48 -13.79
C SER A 94 12.74 0.23 -15.10
N ASN A 95 13.82 0.81 -15.59
CA ASN A 95 13.86 1.42 -16.90
C ASN A 95 15.05 0.87 -17.71
N VAL A 96 14.89 0.85 -19.03
CA VAL A 96 15.90 0.36 -19.96
C VAL A 96 16.37 1.55 -20.80
N TYR A 97 17.57 2.02 -20.51
CA TYR A 97 18.16 3.16 -21.21
C TYR A 97 18.94 2.72 -22.43
N ASN A 98 18.71 3.44 -23.53
CA ASN A 98 19.56 3.34 -24.70
C ASN A 98 20.82 4.19 -24.47
N VAL A 99 21.98 3.55 -24.49
CA VAL A 99 23.26 4.23 -24.33
C VAL A 99 23.78 4.62 -25.71
N VAL A 100 24.16 5.88 -25.86
CA VAL A 100 24.83 6.36 -27.07
C VAL A 100 26.22 6.85 -26.70
N LEU A 101 27.20 6.46 -27.52
CA LEU A 101 28.56 7.00 -27.42
C LEU A 101 28.66 8.15 -28.40
N PHE A 102 29.52 9.12 -28.11
CA PHE A 102 29.87 10.14 -29.08
C PHE A 102 31.39 10.25 -29.21
N ALA A 103 31.85 10.49 -30.43
CA ALA A 103 33.23 10.89 -30.67
C ALA A 103 33.28 12.42 -30.64
N ASN A 104 33.95 12.97 -29.62
CA ASN A 104 34.28 14.39 -29.54
C ASN A 104 35.27 14.74 -30.66
N ARG A 105 34.85 15.57 -31.62
CA ARG A 105 35.67 15.97 -32.77
C ARG A 105 36.00 17.46 -32.79
N ASP A 106 35.31 18.26 -31.99
CA ASP A 106 35.50 19.70 -31.92
C ASP A 106 36.36 20.15 -30.73
N GLY A 107 36.67 19.24 -29.80
CA GLY A 107 37.52 19.48 -28.63
C GLY A 107 36.79 20.16 -27.47
N VAL A 108 35.46 20.23 -27.49
CA VAL A 108 34.65 20.84 -26.44
C VAL A 108 34.05 19.74 -25.56
N ASP A 109 34.06 19.92 -24.24
CA ASP A 109 33.49 18.91 -23.33
C ASP A 109 31.98 18.72 -23.54
N GLN A 110 31.51 17.48 -23.34
CA GLN A 110 30.13 17.03 -23.58
C GLN A 110 29.73 16.98 -25.06
N TYR A 111 28.65 16.25 -25.36
CA TYR A 111 28.15 16.13 -26.73
C TYR A 111 27.51 17.45 -27.20
N GLN A 112 27.97 18.00 -28.32
CA GLN A 112 27.26 19.06 -29.04
C GLN A 112 26.61 18.53 -30.31
N ALA A 113 25.33 18.84 -30.51
CA ALA A 113 24.67 18.54 -31.78
C ALA A 113 25.40 19.28 -32.92
N PRO A 114 25.96 18.59 -33.93
CA PRO A 114 26.75 19.22 -34.97
C PRO A 114 25.86 20.16 -35.79
N ALA A 115 26.36 21.37 -36.08
CA ALA A 115 25.67 22.28 -37.00
C ALA A 115 25.47 21.59 -38.36
N ALA A 116 24.37 21.88 -39.06
CA ALA A 116 24.01 21.21 -40.32
C ALA A 116 25.11 21.22 -41.40
N ASN A 117 26.08 22.13 -41.31
CA ASN A 117 27.20 22.29 -42.24
C ASN A 117 28.58 21.90 -41.63
N ALA A 118 28.62 21.28 -40.44
CA ALA A 118 29.86 20.96 -39.74
C ALA A 118 30.67 19.84 -40.42
N GLY A 119 30.04 19.04 -41.29
CA GLY A 119 30.69 17.91 -41.95
C GLY A 119 31.30 16.93 -40.94
N ASP A 120 32.51 16.44 -41.21
CA ASP A 120 33.24 15.52 -40.33
C ASP A 120 33.85 16.17 -39.07
N LYS A 121 33.73 17.50 -38.92
CA LYS A 121 34.33 18.26 -37.80
C LYS A 121 33.43 18.38 -36.58
N GLY A 122 32.16 18.02 -36.70
CA GLY A 122 31.23 18.00 -35.58
C GLY A 122 31.18 16.63 -34.90
N ASP A 123 30.68 16.61 -33.67
CA ASP A 123 30.52 15.39 -32.89
C ASP A 123 29.62 14.37 -33.59
N LYS A 124 30.02 13.09 -33.48
CA LYS A 124 29.31 11.98 -34.10
C LYS A 124 28.81 10.98 -33.07
N LEU A 125 27.50 10.73 -33.10
CA LEU A 125 26.85 9.70 -32.29
C LEU A 125 27.10 8.30 -32.87
N TYR A 126 27.30 7.34 -31.98
CA TYR A 126 27.39 5.92 -32.23
C TYR A 126 26.41 5.22 -31.31
N ASN A 127 25.55 4.39 -31.87
CA ASN A 127 24.67 3.55 -31.06
C ASN A 127 25.52 2.51 -30.33
N PHE A 128 25.34 2.43 -29.02
CA PHE A 128 25.82 1.28 -28.27
C PHE A 128 24.83 0.14 -28.46
N THR A 129 25.33 -1.08 -28.63
CA THR A 129 24.48 -2.25 -28.91
C THR A 129 23.78 -2.78 -27.65
N ASP A 130 24.36 -2.54 -26.47
CA ASP A 130 23.79 -3.02 -25.21
C ASP A 130 22.91 -1.97 -24.55
N ASN A 131 21.73 -2.41 -24.11
CA ASN A 131 20.83 -1.58 -23.33
C ASN A 131 21.22 -1.64 -21.85
N LEU A 132 21.24 -0.48 -21.19
CA LEU A 132 21.49 -0.40 -19.75
C LEU A 132 20.15 -0.55 -19.01
N SER A 133 19.95 -1.68 -18.33
CA SER A 133 18.81 -1.87 -17.45
C SER A 133 19.18 -1.44 -16.04
N VAL A 134 18.45 -0.46 -15.50
CA VAL A 134 18.62 0.01 -14.12
C VAL A 134 17.31 -0.26 -13.38
N LYS A 135 17.42 -0.63 -12.10
CA LYS A 135 16.27 -1.00 -11.29
C LYS A 135 16.34 -0.31 -9.94
N ALA A 136 15.32 0.49 -9.63
CA ALA A 136 15.15 1.03 -8.29
C ALA A 136 14.15 0.21 -7.49
N LYS A 137 14.41 0.07 -6.19
CA LYS A 137 13.55 -0.61 -5.22
C LYS A 137 13.35 0.28 -4.00
N VAL A 138 12.08 0.48 -3.64
CA VAL A 138 11.65 1.16 -2.41
C VAL A 138 11.15 0.08 -1.45
N ASN A 139 11.70 0.04 -0.24
CA ASN A 139 11.20 -0.78 0.85
C ASN A 139 10.71 0.13 1.99
N ILE A 140 9.58 -0.20 2.59
CA ILE A 140 9.01 0.51 3.74
C ILE A 140 8.80 -0.50 4.85
N LEU A 141 9.33 -0.20 6.03
CA LEU A 141 9.00 -0.88 7.27
C LEU A 141 8.06 0.04 8.05
N LEU A 142 6.91 -0.47 8.45
CA LEU A 142 5.87 0.29 9.12
C LEU A 142 5.51 -0.35 10.46
N GLY A 143 5.45 0.46 11.51
CA GLY A 143 4.75 0.15 12.75
C GLY A 143 3.62 1.16 12.97
N ALA A 144 2.40 0.68 13.08
CA ALA A 144 1.20 1.51 13.17
C ALA A 144 0.23 1.02 14.24
N MET A 145 -0.61 1.93 14.71
CA MET A 145 -1.77 1.66 15.55
C MET A 145 -3.05 1.90 14.74
N THR A 146 -4.04 1.05 14.96
CA THR A 146 -5.37 1.16 14.36
C THR A 146 -6.40 1.49 15.43
N ALA A 147 -7.31 2.39 15.08
CA ALA A 147 -8.49 2.69 15.88
C ALA A 147 -9.72 2.60 14.98
N GLU A 148 -10.58 1.63 15.25
CA GLU A 148 -11.71 1.27 14.41
C GLU A 148 -13.01 1.27 15.22
N TYR A 149 -14.07 1.76 14.60
CA TYR A 149 -15.43 1.68 15.11
C TYR A 149 -16.22 0.64 14.30
N VAL A 150 -16.91 -0.24 15.00
CA VAL A 150 -17.64 -1.38 14.45
C VAL A 150 -19.13 -1.11 14.41
N PHE A 151 -19.72 -1.26 13.23
CA PHE A 151 -21.14 -1.23 12.99
C PHE A 151 -21.64 -2.66 12.71
N PRO A 152 -22.30 -3.32 13.68
CA PRO A 152 -22.93 -4.60 13.43
C PRO A 152 -24.20 -4.38 12.57
N ILE A 153 -24.21 -4.93 11.35
CA ILE A 153 -25.36 -4.85 10.43
C ILE A 153 -26.23 -6.09 10.60
N TYR A 154 -25.60 -7.27 10.67
CA TYR A 154 -26.25 -8.54 10.96
C TYR A 154 -25.38 -9.34 11.94
N ARG A 155 -25.90 -10.46 12.46
CA ARG A 155 -25.21 -11.30 13.44
C ARG A 155 -23.78 -11.69 13.03
N ASP A 156 -23.56 -11.88 11.73
CA ASP A 156 -22.27 -12.31 11.18
C ASP A 156 -21.72 -11.31 10.14
N LEU A 157 -22.30 -10.10 10.06
CA LEU A 157 -21.84 -9.03 9.18
C LEU A 157 -21.60 -7.76 9.98
N GLU A 158 -20.33 -7.41 10.10
CA GLU A 158 -19.87 -6.18 10.71
C GLU A 158 -19.15 -5.33 9.66
N VAL A 159 -19.41 -4.04 9.68
CA VAL A 159 -18.65 -3.06 8.89
C VAL A 159 -17.84 -2.21 9.85
N MET A 160 -16.58 -1.99 9.54
CA MET A 160 -15.66 -1.25 10.40
C MET A 160 -15.14 -0.04 9.64
N ALA A 161 -15.09 1.10 10.32
CA ALA A 161 -14.46 2.30 9.81
C ALA A 161 -13.46 2.80 10.85
N GLY A 162 -12.27 3.15 10.40
CA GLY A 162 -11.21 3.54 11.32
C GLY A 162 -10.08 4.27 10.64
N ALA A 163 -9.07 4.56 11.43
CA ALA A 163 -7.83 5.16 10.96
C ALA A 163 -6.65 4.30 11.42
N LEU A 164 -5.65 4.19 10.55
CA LEU A 164 -4.36 3.61 10.83
C LEU A 164 -3.34 4.75 10.87
N MET A 165 -2.64 4.90 12.00
CA MET A 165 -1.62 5.91 12.21
C MET A 165 -0.34 5.25 12.67
N GLY A 166 0.77 5.53 12.01
CA GLY A 166 2.02 4.86 12.31
C GLY A 166 3.25 5.65 11.92
N VAL A 167 4.39 5.11 12.31
CA VAL A 167 5.71 5.58 11.92
C VAL A 167 6.42 4.44 11.21
N GLY A 168 7.10 4.79 10.13
CA GLY A 168 7.87 3.83 9.37
C GLY A 168 9.18 4.41 8.89
N THR A 169 10.08 3.53 8.50
CA THR A 169 11.33 3.87 7.81
C THR A 169 11.25 3.37 6.39
N TYR A 170 11.76 4.14 5.44
CA TYR A 170 11.89 3.70 4.07
C TYR A 170 13.36 3.62 3.65
N THR A 171 13.67 2.68 2.77
CA THR A 171 14.98 2.52 2.13
C THR A 171 14.79 2.53 0.63
N LEU A 172 15.54 3.39 -0.06
CA LEU A 172 15.64 3.43 -1.50
C LEU A 172 16.97 2.80 -1.94
N SER A 173 16.92 1.85 -2.87
CA SER A 173 18.08 1.22 -3.51
C SER A 173 17.96 1.37 -5.02
N ILE A 174 19.06 1.66 -5.70
CA ILE A 174 19.17 1.77 -7.17
C ILE A 174 20.24 0.79 -7.66
#